data_AF-A0A969U820-F1
#
_entry.id   AF-A0A969U820-F1
#
_cell.length_a   1.000
_cell.length_b   1.000
_cell.length_c   1.000
_cell.angle_alpha   90.00
_cell.angle_beta   90.00
_cell.angle_gamma   90.00
#
_symmetry.space_group_name_H-M   'P 1'
#
loop_
_entity.id
_entity.type
_entity.pdbx_description
1 polymer ?
#
loop_
_entity_poly.entity_id
_entity_poly.type
_entity_poly.pdbx_seq_one_letter_code
_entity_poly.pdbx_strand_id
1 'polypeptide(L)'
;MAKSSPAKSDPTPWLTGEYVIYWGLIWSVISLILYLNFSVVDSQSSRPWWFHSIATGLEQIGLLVSGYLCWRNYRSKYIAGGRAVWLLFAIAILAFFIGNLWFYLWEVLWGLAPAASAGNIFYVLFYLILIAGMRLAILDRDVQLARQQWVAVIGVVSVGLTMGCWLTTLSAKAVTTPPPLEISLERSIDRIGTLVTSNAPQIPDAPNQRLRQQLSTQSQQIDPSTQPPDWVLAIDRAMQPLVDTFNLFYVLCDLVLLTFAVILLLGFWGGQLGLPWRTTAQAVLCFYIADTWFAYANNRVQGYEKWLLFMEVFWIFWHRAVWHCCCARI
;
A
#
# COMPACT_ATOMS: atom_id res chain seq x y z
N MET A 1 35.97 -10.17 47.77
CA MET A 1 34.74 -10.19 46.93
C MET A 1 35.00 -9.36 45.69
N ALA A 2 35.28 -10.01 44.56
CA ALA A 2 35.48 -9.32 43.28
C ALA A 2 34.13 -8.86 42.74
N LYS A 3 34.02 -7.56 42.45
CA LYS A 3 32.84 -6.93 41.83
C LYS A 3 32.84 -7.36 40.36
N SER A 4 31.94 -8.27 39.98
CA SER A 4 31.72 -8.61 38.58
C SER A 4 31.12 -7.39 37.87
N SER A 5 31.85 -6.82 36.90
CA SER A 5 31.29 -5.86 35.96
C SER A 5 30.18 -6.53 35.15
N PRO A 6 29.04 -5.85 34.90
CA PRO A 6 28.02 -6.39 34.02
C PRO A 6 28.59 -6.49 32.60
N ALA A 7 28.49 -7.68 32.00
CA ALA A 7 28.85 -7.89 30.61
C ALA A 7 28.04 -6.94 29.72
N LYS A 8 28.72 -6.02 29.03
CA LYS A 8 28.12 -5.31 27.90
C LYS A 8 27.82 -6.37 26.84
N SER A 9 26.53 -6.59 26.56
CA SER A 9 26.13 -7.29 25.36
C SER A 9 26.56 -6.42 24.18
N ASP A 10 27.65 -6.81 23.51
CA ASP A 10 28.05 -6.15 22.28
C ASP A 10 26.91 -6.31 21.27
N PRO A 11 26.39 -5.20 20.69
CA PRO A 11 25.39 -5.31 19.64
C PRO A 11 25.96 -6.16 18.52
N THR A 12 25.15 -7.08 17.99
CA THR A 12 25.53 -7.91 16.86
C THR A 12 26.10 -7.04 15.74
N PRO A 13 27.26 -7.40 15.15
CA PRO A 13 28.03 -6.49 14.30
C PRO A 13 27.23 -5.97 13.09
N TRP A 14 26.29 -6.77 12.59
CA TRP A 14 25.41 -6.45 11.45
C TRP A 14 24.28 -5.45 11.75
N LEU A 15 23.99 -5.16 13.02
CA LEU A 15 22.95 -4.21 13.45
C LEU A 15 23.52 -2.83 13.84
N THR A 16 24.80 -2.59 13.59
CA THR A 16 25.40 -1.26 13.75
C THR A 16 24.80 -0.29 12.73
N GLY A 17 24.61 0.98 13.14
CA GLY A 17 23.91 1.98 12.31
C GLY A 17 24.47 2.15 10.89
N GLU A 18 25.80 2.08 10.73
CA GLU A 18 26.46 2.15 9.43
C GLU A 18 26.08 0.98 8.51
N TYR A 19 26.11 -0.26 9.01
CA TYR A 19 25.71 -1.43 8.24
C TYR A 19 24.25 -1.37 7.83
N VAL A 20 23.35 -0.92 8.71
CA VAL A 20 21.94 -0.77 8.36
C VAL A 20 21.74 0.25 7.22
N ILE A 21 22.51 1.34 7.21
CA ILE A 21 22.48 2.32 6.12
C ILE A 21 22.98 1.69 4.81
N TYR A 22 24.09 0.96 4.84
CA TYR A 22 24.62 0.27 3.66
C TYR A 22 23.64 -0.79 3.13
N TRP A 23 23.07 -1.60 4.02
CA TRP A 23 22.05 -2.58 3.66
C TRP A 23 20.82 -1.92 3.06
N GLY A 24 20.37 -0.78 3.61
CA GLY A 24 19.25 -0.02 3.06
C GLY A 24 19.53 0.54 1.67
N LEU A 25 20.76 0.99 1.42
CA LEU A 25 21.18 1.44 0.10
C LEU A 25 21.19 0.27 -0.89
N ILE A 26 21.84 -0.84 -0.54
CA ILE A 26 21.89 -2.04 -1.38
C ILE A 26 20.48 -2.55 -1.69
N TRP A 27 19.61 -2.62 -0.68
CA TRP A 27 18.21 -3.03 -0.83
C TRP A 27 17.46 -2.12 -1.80
N SER A 28 17.65 -0.80 -1.68
CA SER A 28 17.02 0.17 -2.57
C SER A 28 17.48 0.04 -4.03
N VAL A 29 18.77 -0.21 -4.25
CA VAL A 29 19.34 -0.37 -5.59
C VAL A 29 18.87 -1.67 -6.23
N ILE A 30 18.90 -2.79 -5.50
CA ILE A 30 18.41 -4.08 -5.98
C ILE A 30 16.94 -3.97 -6.39
N SER A 31 16.12 -3.38 -5.52
CA SER A 31 14.70 -3.22 -5.80
C SER A 31 14.47 -2.28 -6.98
N LEU A 32 15.17 -1.14 -7.06
CA LEU A 32 15.11 -0.22 -8.19
C LEU A 32 15.46 -0.90 -9.52
N ILE A 33 16.52 -1.71 -9.56
CA ILE A 33 16.90 -2.47 -10.76
C ILE A 33 15.78 -3.43 -11.16
N LEU A 34 15.20 -4.15 -10.19
CA LEU A 34 14.11 -5.09 -10.44
C LEU A 34 12.88 -4.39 -11.01
N TYR A 35 12.46 -3.26 -10.42
CA TYR A 35 11.35 -2.47 -10.94
C TYR A 35 11.68 -1.86 -12.31
N LEU A 36 12.88 -1.32 -12.54
CA LEU A 36 13.23 -0.73 -13.84
C LEU A 36 13.24 -1.75 -14.98
N ASN A 37 13.70 -2.98 -14.75
CA ASN A 37 13.83 -3.97 -15.80
C ASN A 37 12.52 -4.72 -16.08
N PHE A 38 11.68 -4.89 -15.07
CA PHE A 38 10.51 -5.78 -15.17
C PHE A 38 9.17 -5.08 -14.90
N SER A 39 9.15 -3.77 -14.63
CA SER A 39 7.89 -3.00 -14.51
C SER A 39 7.29 -2.59 -15.85
N VAL A 40 8.03 -2.59 -16.96
CA VAL A 40 7.45 -2.23 -18.26
C VAL A 40 6.90 -3.49 -18.93
N VAL A 41 5.58 -3.58 -19.06
CA VAL A 41 4.90 -4.67 -19.77
C VAL A 41 3.86 -4.07 -20.72
N ASP A 42 3.81 -4.60 -21.94
CA ASP A 42 2.81 -4.23 -22.95
C ASP A 42 1.39 -4.57 -22.47
N SER A 43 0.41 -3.74 -22.83
CA SER A 43 -1.02 -3.85 -22.43
C SER A 43 -1.72 -5.20 -22.71
N GLN A 44 -1.05 -6.17 -23.33
CA GLN A 44 -1.61 -7.46 -23.72
C GLN A 44 -0.93 -8.69 -23.09
N SER A 45 0.14 -8.53 -22.29
CA SER A 45 0.78 -9.65 -21.61
C SER A 45 0.59 -9.57 -20.09
N SER A 46 0.02 -10.63 -19.50
CA SER A 46 -0.08 -10.78 -18.04
C SER A 46 1.31 -10.99 -17.45
N ARG A 47 1.62 -10.32 -16.33
CA ARG A 47 2.97 -10.36 -15.76
C ARG A 47 3.28 -11.75 -15.17
N PRO A 48 4.55 -12.22 -15.20
CA PRO A 48 4.91 -13.46 -14.54
C PRO A 48 4.65 -13.41 -13.02
N TRP A 49 3.99 -14.44 -12.49
CA TRP A 49 3.68 -14.57 -11.06
C TRP A 49 4.91 -14.41 -10.14
N TRP A 50 6.09 -14.86 -10.59
CA TRP A 50 7.32 -14.76 -9.80
C TRP A 50 7.70 -13.32 -9.51
N PHE A 51 7.43 -12.38 -10.43
CA PHE A 51 7.75 -10.98 -10.24
C PHE A 51 6.87 -10.40 -9.13
N HIS A 52 5.57 -10.71 -9.18
CA HIS A 52 4.60 -10.27 -8.17
C HIS A 52 5.01 -10.77 -6.77
N SER A 53 5.40 -12.05 -6.65
CA SER A 53 5.84 -12.62 -5.38
C SER A 53 7.15 -12.01 -4.87
N ILE A 54 8.13 -11.76 -5.75
CA ILE A 54 9.41 -11.14 -5.35
C ILE A 54 9.21 -9.68 -4.95
N ALA A 55 8.46 -8.90 -5.73
CA ALA A 55 8.17 -7.50 -5.43
C ALA A 55 7.47 -7.36 -4.06
N THR A 56 6.43 -8.16 -3.82
CA THR A 56 5.74 -8.20 -2.54
C THR A 56 6.67 -8.64 -1.41
N GLY A 57 7.49 -9.67 -1.63
CA GLY A 57 8.45 -10.14 -0.64
C GLY A 57 9.46 -9.07 -0.25
N LEU A 58 9.98 -8.31 -1.22
CA LEU A 58 10.92 -7.22 -0.98
C LEU A 58 10.32 -6.09 -0.13
N GLU A 59 9.06 -5.74 -0.40
CA GLU A 59 8.33 -4.75 0.41
C GLU A 59 8.07 -5.26 1.84
N GLN A 60 7.57 -6.48 1.97
CA GLN A 60 7.25 -7.08 3.27
C GLN A 60 8.49 -7.21 4.16
N ILE A 61 9.65 -7.58 3.60
CA ILE A 61 10.91 -7.59 4.33
C ILE A 61 11.33 -6.16 4.70
N GLY A 62 11.17 -5.20 3.77
CA GLY A 62 11.42 -3.78 3.99
C GLY A 62 10.65 -3.22 5.19
N LEU A 63 9.36 -3.53 5.27
CA LEU A 63 8.46 -3.18 6.37
C LEU A 63 8.88 -3.83 7.69
N LEU A 64 9.17 -5.13 7.66
CA LEU A 64 9.51 -5.89 8.87
C LEU A 64 10.82 -5.37 9.49
N VAL A 65 11.85 -5.11 8.67
CA VAL A 65 13.10 -4.50 9.12
C VAL A 65 12.85 -3.08 9.65
N SER A 66 12.04 -2.28 8.95
CA SER A 66 11.69 -0.91 9.40
C SER A 66 11.02 -0.92 10.78
N GLY A 67 10.00 -1.78 10.97
CA GLY A 67 9.30 -1.94 12.23
C GLY A 67 10.20 -2.44 13.35
N TYR A 68 11.10 -3.39 13.04
CA TYR A 68 12.09 -3.88 13.99
C TYR A 68 13.08 -2.80 14.44
N LEU A 69 13.57 -1.97 13.51
CA LEU A 69 14.46 -0.86 13.83
C LEU A 69 13.78 0.21 14.70
N CYS A 70 12.52 0.54 14.42
CA CYS A 70 11.72 1.43 15.27
C CYS A 70 11.52 0.83 16.67
N TRP A 71 11.24 -0.47 16.76
CA TRP A 71 11.10 -1.18 18.03
C TRP A 71 12.40 -1.22 18.83
N ARG A 72 13.54 -1.44 18.17
CA ARG A 72 14.87 -1.34 18.77
C ARG A 72 15.09 0.04 19.38
N ASN A 73 14.71 1.09 18.64
CA ASN A 73 14.86 2.48 19.09
C ASN A 73 13.96 2.81 20.28
N TYR A 74 12.74 2.26 20.35
CA TYR A 74 11.86 2.35 21.53
C TYR A 74 12.51 1.80 22.81
N ARG A 75 13.33 0.73 22.71
CA ARG A 75 14.04 0.16 23.85
C ARG A 75 15.25 0.97 24.31
N SER A 76 15.75 1.89 23.48
CA SER A 76 16.88 2.75 23.83
C SER A 76 16.44 3.89 24.76
N LYS A 77 17.24 4.14 25.82
CA LYS A 77 16.99 5.23 26.78
C LYS A 77 17.48 6.59 26.29
N TYR A 78 18.39 6.62 25.30
CA TYR A 78 19.07 7.83 24.83
C TYR A 78 18.66 8.23 23.41
N ILE A 79 17.54 7.71 22.91
CA ILE A 79 17.05 8.03 21.57
C ILE A 79 16.42 9.43 21.56
N ALA A 80 16.89 10.33 20.70
CA ALA A 80 16.16 11.57 20.47
C ALA A 80 14.88 11.26 19.68
N GLY A 81 13.75 11.78 20.13
CA GLY A 81 12.50 11.10 19.80
C GLY A 81 11.44 11.17 20.86
N GLY A 82 11.83 10.84 22.08
CA GLY A 82 10.88 10.23 22.99
C GLY A 82 10.62 8.79 22.56
N ARG A 83 10.64 7.87 23.53
CA ARG A 83 10.43 6.45 23.28
C ARG A 83 9.05 6.17 22.70
N ALA A 84 8.05 6.94 23.12
CA ALA A 84 6.67 6.81 22.67
C ALA A 84 6.52 7.02 21.15
N VAL A 85 7.21 7.99 20.55
CA VAL A 85 7.16 8.24 19.10
C VAL A 85 7.64 7.01 18.32
N TRP A 86 8.79 6.46 18.71
CA TRP A 86 9.37 5.27 18.07
C TRP A 86 8.52 4.01 18.25
N LEU A 87 7.84 3.88 19.41
CA LEU A 87 6.88 2.81 19.63
C LEU A 87 5.68 2.92 18.69
N LEU A 88 5.10 4.13 18.57
CA LEU A 88 3.97 4.37 17.67
C LEU A 88 4.36 4.09 16.22
N PHE A 89 5.54 4.53 15.77
CA PHE A 89 6.04 4.18 14.43
C PHE A 89 6.23 2.67 14.25
N ALA A 90 6.77 1.96 15.24
CA ALA A 90 6.91 0.50 15.16
C ALA A 90 5.55 -0.21 15.02
N ILE A 91 4.57 0.18 15.83
CA ILE A 91 3.22 -0.40 15.80
C ILE A 91 2.52 -0.06 14.48
N ALA A 92 2.63 1.19 14.00
CA ALA A 92 2.06 1.59 12.72
C ALA A 92 2.63 0.74 11.58
N ILE A 93 3.95 0.68 11.43
CA ILE A 93 4.61 -0.09 10.37
C ILE A 93 4.23 -1.58 10.44
N LEU A 94 4.09 -2.13 11.64
CA LEU A 94 3.64 -3.52 11.83
C LEU A 94 2.17 -3.71 11.44
N ALA A 95 1.30 -2.75 11.73
CA ALA A 95 -0.09 -2.77 11.25
C ALA A 95 -0.13 -2.75 9.71
N PHE A 96 0.68 -1.90 9.08
CA PHE A 96 0.79 -1.84 7.62
C PHE A 96 1.26 -3.17 7.01
N PHE A 97 2.30 -3.78 7.60
CA PHE A 97 2.80 -5.10 7.22
C PHE A 97 1.72 -6.19 7.29
N ILE A 98 0.93 -6.20 8.38
CA ILE A 98 -0.17 -7.16 8.53
C ILE A 98 -1.26 -6.89 7.48
N GLY A 99 -1.60 -5.62 7.24
CA GLY A 99 -2.53 -5.22 6.18
C GLY A 99 -2.12 -5.75 4.80
N ASN A 100 -0.86 -5.57 4.44
CA ASN A 100 -0.28 -6.11 3.20
C ASN A 100 -0.34 -7.63 3.12
N LEU A 101 -0.13 -8.33 4.24
CA LEU A 101 -0.23 -9.80 4.27
C LEU A 101 -1.66 -10.27 4.01
N TRP A 102 -2.65 -9.62 4.64
CA TRP A 102 -4.06 -9.88 4.38
C TRP A 102 -4.44 -9.59 2.94
N PHE A 103 -3.93 -8.48 2.39
CA PHE A 103 -4.19 -8.11 1.02
C PHE A 103 -3.60 -9.13 0.02
N TYR A 104 -2.35 -9.56 0.23
CA TYR A 104 -1.70 -10.60 -0.57
C TYR A 104 -2.45 -11.94 -0.51
N LEU A 105 -2.98 -12.32 0.66
CA LEU A 105 -3.80 -13.53 0.79
C LEU A 105 -5.09 -13.41 -0.04
N TRP A 106 -5.78 -12.28 0.00
CA TRP A 106 -6.99 -12.05 -0.81
C TRP A 106 -6.71 -12.10 -2.31
N GLU A 107 -5.67 -11.42 -2.76
CA GLU A 107 -5.35 -11.31 -4.19
C GLU A 107 -4.73 -12.59 -4.75
N VAL A 108 -3.70 -13.14 -4.10
CA VAL A 108 -2.89 -14.22 -4.66
C VAL A 108 -3.39 -15.59 -4.27
N LEU A 109 -3.79 -15.79 -3.00
CA LEU A 109 -4.22 -17.11 -2.53
C LEU A 109 -5.66 -17.41 -2.95
N TRP A 110 -6.53 -16.40 -2.91
CA TRP A 110 -7.96 -16.56 -3.17
C TRP A 110 -8.44 -15.98 -4.50
N GLY A 111 -7.57 -15.33 -5.27
CA GLY A 111 -7.91 -14.81 -6.60
C GLY A 111 -9.01 -13.74 -6.58
N LEU A 112 -9.25 -13.12 -5.42
CA LEU A 112 -10.24 -12.06 -5.27
C LEU A 112 -9.57 -10.75 -5.68
N ALA A 113 -10.30 -9.89 -6.38
CA ALA A 113 -9.89 -8.50 -6.65
C ALA A 113 -10.69 -7.52 -5.77
N PRO A 114 -10.59 -7.60 -4.43
CA PRO A 114 -11.42 -6.79 -3.55
C PRO A 114 -10.98 -5.33 -3.60
N ALA A 115 -11.92 -4.41 -3.83
CA ALA A 115 -11.68 -2.98 -3.60
C ALA A 115 -11.50 -2.65 -2.10
N ALA A 116 -12.06 -3.50 -1.22
CA ALA A 116 -11.84 -3.46 0.23
C ALA A 116 -11.71 -4.88 0.79
N SER A 117 -10.64 -5.16 1.53
CA SER A 117 -10.38 -6.45 2.17
C SER A 117 -10.28 -6.31 3.69
N ALA A 118 -10.11 -7.42 4.40
CA ALA A 118 -9.79 -7.40 5.83
C ALA A 118 -8.54 -6.55 6.16
N GLY A 119 -7.63 -6.37 5.19
CA GLY A 119 -6.45 -5.52 5.30
C GLY A 119 -6.77 -4.05 5.56
N ASN A 120 -7.91 -3.55 5.08
CA ASN A 120 -8.33 -2.15 5.27
C ASN A 120 -8.41 -1.74 6.74
N ILE A 121 -8.80 -2.65 7.63
CA ILE A 121 -8.85 -2.37 9.08
C ILE A 121 -7.45 -2.07 9.62
N PHE A 122 -6.45 -2.82 9.17
CA PHE A 122 -5.06 -2.62 9.56
C PHE A 122 -4.45 -1.35 8.95
N TYR A 123 -4.85 -0.99 7.72
CA TYR A 123 -4.44 0.29 7.12
C TYR A 123 -5.04 1.49 7.86
N VAL A 124 -6.31 1.42 8.26
CA VAL A 124 -6.93 2.45 9.12
C VAL A 124 -6.15 2.59 10.43
N LEU A 125 -5.81 1.47 11.07
CA LEU A 125 -5.01 1.47 12.30
C LEU A 125 -3.62 2.08 12.07
N PHE A 126 -2.95 1.73 10.97
CA PHE A 126 -1.67 2.32 10.57
C PHE A 126 -1.76 3.84 10.49
N TYR A 127 -2.75 4.38 9.76
CA TYR A 127 -2.91 5.82 9.61
C TYR A 127 -3.14 6.52 10.95
N LEU A 128 -4.06 6.03 11.78
CA LEU A 128 -4.37 6.63 13.08
C LEU A 128 -3.13 6.65 14.00
N ILE A 129 -2.39 5.55 14.07
CA ILE A 129 -1.21 5.44 14.93
C ILE A 129 -0.04 6.27 14.36
N LEU A 130 0.15 6.29 13.04
CA LEU A 130 1.20 7.07 12.41
C LEU A 130 0.96 8.57 12.61
N ILE A 131 -0.27 9.05 12.41
CA ILE A 131 -0.69 10.43 12.67
C ILE A 131 -0.45 10.77 14.14
N ALA A 132 -0.81 9.89 15.08
CA ALA A 132 -0.54 10.10 16.51
C ALA A 132 0.97 10.20 16.81
N GLY A 133 1.79 9.34 16.20
CA GLY A 133 3.26 9.39 16.34
C GLY A 133 3.87 10.68 15.80
N MET A 134 3.42 11.12 14.62
CA MET A 134 3.84 12.38 13.99
C MET A 134 3.40 13.60 14.79
N ARG A 135 2.17 13.60 15.31
CA ARG A 135 1.66 14.67 16.19
C ARG A 135 2.50 14.80 17.45
N LEU A 136 2.82 13.67 18.11
CA LEU A 136 3.69 13.67 19.27
C LEU A 136 5.10 14.16 18.92
N ALA A 137 5.61 13.79 17.73
CA ALA A 137 6.89 14.28 17.25
C ALA A 137 6.92 15.81 17.08
N ILE A 138 5.82 16.43 16.66
CA ILE A 138 5.72 17.89 16.47
C ILE A 138 5.52 18.61 17.81
N LEU A 139 4.58 18.15 18.64
CA LEU A 139 4.19 18.84 19.88
C LEU A 139 5.32 18.88 20.91
N ASP A 140 6.11 17.80 21.04
CA ASP A 140 7.19 17.72 22.03
C ASP A 140 8.38 18.65 21.71
N ARG A 141 8.38 19.33 20.56
CA ARG A 141 9.57 20.05 20.04
C ARG A 141 9.34 21.53 19.76
N ASP A 142 8.18 22.08 20.12
CA ASP A 142 7.84 23.50 19.97
C ASP A 142 8.29 24.07 18.62
N VAL A 143 7.92 23.39 17.53
CA VAL A 143 8.39 23.74 16.18
C VAL A 143 7.85 25.12 15.79
N GLN A 144 8.72 26.13 15.84
CA GLN A 144 8.39 27.50 15.44
C GLN A 144 8.71 27.70 13.96
N LEU A 145 7.67 27.87 13.14
CA LEU A 145 7.83 28.18 11.72
C LEU A 145 7.79 29.68 11.47
N ALA A 146 8.71 30.16 10.65
CA ALA A 146 8.68 31.52 10.13
C ALA A 146 7.42 31.72 9.26
N ARG A 147 6.93 32.97 9.18
CA ARG A 147 5.76 33.31 8.36
C ARG A 147 5.88 32.84 6.89
N GLN A 148 7.08 32.88 6.32
CA GLN A 148 7.33 32.39 4.96
C GLN A 148 7.26 30.86 4.84
N GLN A 149 7.65 30.12 5.88
CA GLN A 149 7.52 28.67 5.91
C GLN A 149 6.05 28.24 5.99
N TRP A 150 5.20 29.01 6.67
CA TRP A 150 3.74 28.80 6.66
C TRP A 150 3.13 28.94 5.27
N VAL A 151 3.63 29.87 4.44
CA VAL A 151 3.19 29.98 3.04
C VAL A 151 3.55 28.70 2.26
N ALA A 152 4.74 28.14 2.48
CA ALA A 152 5.13 26.87 1.86
C ALA A 152 4.26 25.69 2.34
N VAL A 153 3.92 25.63 3.63
CA VAL A 153 2.99 24.63 4.18
C VAL A 153 1.63 24.74 3.48
N ILE A 154 1.04 25.93 3.42
CA ILE A 154 -0.25 26.16 2.76
C ILE A 154 -0.20 25.78 1.28
N GLY A 155 0.89 26.11 0.59
CA GLY A 155 1.10 25.74 -0.82
C GLY A 155 1.07 24.23 -1.04
N VAL A 156 1.85 23.48 -0.26
CA VAL A 156 1.90 22.01 -0.39
C VAL A 156 0.58 21.36 -0.01
N VAL A 157 -0.06 21.82 1.07
CA VAL A 157 -1.38 21.31 1.50
C VAL A 157 -2.44 21.59 0.45
N SER A 158 -2.41 22.76 -0.20
CA SER A 158 -3.35 23.10 -1.28
C SER A 158 -3.15 22.17 -2.48
N VAL A 159 -1.91 21.91 -2.89
CA VAL A 159 -1.61 20.95 -3.97
C VAL A 159 -2.08 19.56 -3.59
N GLY A 160 -1.78 19.09 -2.38
CA GLY A 160 -2.23 17.79 -1.89
C GLY A 160 -3.75 17.66 -1.89
N LEU A 161 -4.47 18.68 -1.41
CA LEU A 161 -5.93 18.72 -1.41
C LEU A 161 -6.49 18.67 -2.83
N THR A 162 -5.94 19.46 -3.76
CA THR A 162 -6.40 19.42 -5.16
C THR A 162 -6.21 18.04 -5.79
N MET A 163 -5.09 17.38 -5.50
CA MET A 163 -4.82 16.03 -5.97
C MET A 163 -5.78 15.00 -5.35
N GLY A 164 -6.03 15.07 -4.04
CA GLY A 164 -6.98 14.21 -3.35
C GLY A 164 -8.41 14.38 -3.86
N CYS A 165 -8.87 15.62 -4.05
CA CYS A 165 -10.17 15.91 -4.66
C CYS A 165 -10.23 15.36 -6.10
N TRP A 166 -9.16 15.51 -6.87
CA TRP A 166 -9.10 14.94 -8.22
C TRP A 166 -9.25 13.40 -8.19
N LEU A 167 -8.45 12.71 -7.37
CA LEU A 167 -8.50 11.24 -7.26
C LEU A 167 -9.86 10.73 -6.79
N THR A 168 -10.50 11.40 -5.83
CA THR A 168 -11.85 11.01 -5.37
C THR A 168 -12.90 11.17 -6.48
N THR A 169 -12.80 12.21 -7.32
CA THR A 169 -13.69 12.34 -8.48
C THR A 169 -13.46 11.26 -9.54
N LEU A 170 -12.23 10.75 -9.69
CA LEU A 170 -11.96 9.61 -10.57
C LEU A 170 -12.66 8.35 -10.08
N SER A 171 -12.58 8.07 -8.78
CA SER A 171 -13.21 6.91 -8.16
C SER A 171 -14.73 6.95 -8.28
N ALA A 172 -15.34 8.11 -7.98
CA ALA A 172 -16.79 8.32 -8.13
C ALA A 172 -17.28 8.09 -9.58
N LYS A 173 -16.47 8.48 -10.56
CA LYS A 173 -16.81 8.32 -11.98
C LYS A 173 -16.77 6.86 -12.44
N ALA A 174 -15.89 6.04 -11.86
CA ALA A 174 -15.80 4.60 -12.14
C ALA A 174 -17.04 3.82 -11.64
N VAL A 175 -17.68 4.28 -10.56
CA VAL A 175 -18.90 3.66 -10.00
C VAL A 175 -20.16 4.03 -10.81
N THR A 176 -20.21 5.23 -11.40
CA THR A 176 -21.36 5.68 -12.21
C THR A 176 -21.43 5.07 -13.61
N THR A 177 -20.35 4.45 -14.09
CA THR A 177 -20.45 3.50 -15.20
C THR A 177 -20.92 2.18 -14.63
N PRO A 178 -22.19 1.76 -14.84
CA PRO A 178 -22.63 0.47 -14.36
C PRO A 178 -21.70 -0.59 -14.96
N PRO A 179 -21.23 -1.59 -14.17
CA PRO A 179 -20.71 -2.80 -14.77
C PRO A 179 -21.79 -3.32 -15.74
N PRO A 180 -21.45 -3.88 -16.91
CA PRO A 180 -22.42 -4.62 -17.70
C PRO A 180 -23.07 -5.61 -16.75
N LEU A 181 -24.37 -5.44 -16.54
CA LEU A 181 -25.15 -6.18 -15.57
C LEU A 181 -25.35 -7.61 -16.10
N GLU A 182 -24.28 -8.40 -16.20
CA GLU A 182 -24.34 -9.84 -16.47
C GLU A 182 -24.33 -10.59 -15.14
N ILE A 183 -25.34 -10.33 -14.31
CA ILE A 183 -25.70 -11.23 -13.21
C ILE A 183 -27.13 -11.68 -13.43
N SER A 184 -27.22 -12.88 -13.99
CA SER A 184 -28.26 -13.89 -13.73
C SER A 184 -29.71 -13.56 -14.09
N LEU A 185 -30.03 -13.56 -15.38
CA LEU A 185 -31.41 -13.72 -15.88
C LEU A 185 -31.61 -15.00 -16.72
N GLU A 186 -30.82 -16.06 -16.50
CA GLU A 186 -31.00 -17.35 -17.21
C GLU A 186 -31.36 -18.53 -16.30
N ARG A 187 -31.59 -18.32 -15.00
CA ARG A 187 -31.97 -19.42 -14.07
C ARG A 187 -33.46 -19.55 -13.75
N SER A 188 -34.33 -18.78 -14.42
CA SER A 188 -35.77 -18.79 -14.11
C SER A 188 -36.66 -19.52 -15.11
N ILE A 189 -36.14 -20.00 -16.25
CA ILE A 189 -36.99 -20.60 -17.30
C ILE A 189 -37.15 -22.13 -17.15
N ASP A 190 -36.36 -22.81 -16.31
CA ASP A 190 -36.32 -24.28 -16.31
C ASP A 190 -37.22 -25.00 -15.28
N ARG A 191 -38.29 -24.33 -14.81
CA ARG A 191 -39.36 -25.01 -14.07
C ARG A 191 -40.72 -24.42 -14.42
N ILE A 192 -41.33 -24.94 -15.49
CA ILE A 192 -42.75 -25.35 -15.62
C ILE A 192 -42.88 -25.96 -17.03
N GLY A 193 -43.45 -27.18 -17.13
CA GLY A 193 -43.60 -27.94 -18.38
C GLY A 193 -44.34 -27.17 -19.50
N THR A 194 -44.35 -27.61 -20.76
CA THR A 194 -45.09 -28.79 -21.23
C THR A 194 -44.78 -29.01 -22.71
N LEU A 195 -44.85 -30.27 -23.16
CA LEU A 195 -44.71 -30.79 -24.53
C LEU A 195 -45.48 -30.02 -25.62
N VAL A 196 -44.84 -29.63 -26.73
CA VAL A 196 -45.40 -29.67 -28.11
C VAL A 196 -44.26 -29.80 -29.14
N THR A 197 -44.36 -30.81 -29.99
CA THR A 197 -43.57 -31.10 -31.19
C THR A 197 -43.89 -30.16 -32.37
N SER A 198 -42.90 -29.72 -33.15
CA SER A 198 -43.08 -29.44 -34.59
C SER A 198 -41.75 -29.41 -35.35
N ASN A 199 -41.70 -30.13 -36.47
CA ASN A 199 -40.59 -30.27 -37.42
C ASN A 199 -40.56 -29.12 -38.45
N ALA A 200 -39.36 -28.64 -38.85
CA ALA A 200 -38.91 -28.27 -40.22
C ALA A 200 -37.62 -27.37 -40.16
N PRO A 201 -36.89 -27.10 -41.28
CA PRO A 201 -35.66 -27.77 -41.70
C PRO A 201 -34.37 -26.93 -41.55
N GLN A 202 -33.21 -27.60 -41.65
CA GLN A 202 -31.87 -27.01 -41.62
C GLN A 202 -31.53 -26.20 -42.88
N ILE A 203 -30.98 -24.99 -42.69
CA ILE A 203 -30.20 -24.24 -43.68
C ILE A 203 -28.79 -24.04 -43.09
N PRO A 204 -27.71 -24.35 -43.83
CA PRO A 204 -26.36 -24.29 -43.31
C PRO A 204 -25.73 -22.92 -43.55
N ASP A 205 -25.50 -22.13 -42.50
CA ASP A 205 -24.60 -20.97 -42.58
C ASP A 205 -23.81 -20.81 -41.28
N ALA A 206 -22.52 -21.15 -41.35
CA ALA A 206 -21.53 -20.71 -40.37
C ALA A 206 -21.05 -19.30 -40.76
N PRO A 207 -21.10 -18.36 -39.82
CA PRO A 207 -19.84 -17.80 -39.32
C PRO A 207 -19.79 -17.70 -37.78
N ASN A 208 -20.76 -18.29 -37.07
CA ASN A 208 -20.89 -18.15 -35.61
C ASN A 208 -20.00 -19.09 -34.77
N GLN A 209 -19.18 -19.96 -35.38
CA GLN A 209 -18.24 -20.80 -34.62
C GLN A 209 -17.01 -20.03 -34.12
N ARG A 210 -16.56 -18.97 -34.82
CA ARG A 210 -15.45 -18.13 -34.33
C ARG A 210 -15.85 -17.28 -33.12
N LEU A 211 -17.08 -16.77 -33.10
CA LEU A 211 -17.59 -15.99 -31.96
C LEU A 211 -17.81 -16.87 -30.71
N ARG A 212 -18.27 -18.12 -30.88
CA ARG A 212 -18.38 -19.08 -29.76
C ARG A 212 -17.03 -19.54 -29.22
N GLN A 213 -16.00 -19.70 -30.07
CA GLN A 213 -14.66 -20.05 -29.59
C GLN A 213 -13.96 -18.89 -28.88
N GLN A 214 -14.23 -17.64 -29.24
CA GLN A 214 -13.67 -16.47 -28.53
C GLN A 214 -14.40 -16.14 -27.22
N LEU A 215 -15.69 -16.44 -27.10
CA LEU A 215 -16.43 -16.29 -25.84
C LEU A 215 -16.16 -17.44 -24.85
N SER A 216 -15.53 -18.52 -25.30
CA SER A 216 -15.11 -19.66 -24.48
C SER A 216 -13.69 -19.50 -23.89
N THR A 217 -12.95 -18.45 -24.25
CA THR A 217 -11.60 -18.17 -23.71
C THR A 217 -11.58 -17.11 -22.61
N GLN A 218 -12.75 -16.60 -22.19
CA GLN A 218 -12.88 -15.66 -21.06
C GLN A 218 -13.76 -16.19 -19.91
N SER A 219 -14.01 -17.50 -19.86
CA SER A 219 -14.25 -18.16 -18.58
C SER A 219 -12.95 -18.83 -18.19
N GLN A 220 -12.14 -18.17 -17.37
CA GLN A 220 -11.15 -18.89 -16.58
C GLN A 220 -11.92 -20.03 -15.89
N GLN A 221 -11.62 -21.27 -16.27
CA GLN A 221 -12.00 -22.45 -15.53
C GLN A 221 -11.47 -22.27 -14.11
N ILE A 222 -12.33 -21.81 -13.21
CA ILE A 222 -12.14 -22.03 -11.79
C ILE A 222 -12.31 -23.53 -11.64
N ASP A 223 -11.18 -24.23 -11.45
CA ASP A 223 -11.18 -25.60 -10.96
C ASP A 223 -12.03 -25.60 -9.67
N PRO A 224 -13.11 -26.40 -9.56
CA PRO A 224 -14.04 -26.36 -8.42
C PRO A 224 -13.39 -26.69 -7.06
N SER A 225 -12.08 -26.97 -7.04
CA SER A 225 -11.22 -27.14 -5.86
C SER A 225 -10.72 -25.82 -5.25
N THR A 226 -10.85 -24.67 -5.94
CA THR A 226 -10.28 -23.37 -5.49
C THR A 226 -11.35 -22.28 -5.33
N GLN A 227 -12.50 -22.62 -4.77
CA GLN A 227 -13.43 -21.59 -4.32
C GLN A 227 -12.93 -21.00 -3.00
N PRO A 228 -12.86 -19.66 -2.85
CA PRO A 228 -12.48 -19.06 -1.58
C PRO A 228 -13.47 -19.50 -0.49
N PRO A 229 -12.99 -19.74 0.74
CA PRO A 229 -13.87 -20.16 1.84
C PRO A 229 -15.04 -19.19 2.03
N ASP A 230 -16.21 -19.70 2.43
CA ASP A 230 -17.44 -18.90 2.59
C ASP A 230 -17.27 -17.69 3.53
N TRP A 231 -16.45 -17.84 4.57
CA TRP A 231 -16.16 -16.74 5.50
C TRP A 231 -15.36 -15.59 4.84
N VAL A 232 -14.52 -15.89 3.85
CA VAL A 232 -13.75 -14.90 3.06
C VAL A 232 -14.72 -14.08 2.20
N LEU A 233 -15.65 -14.76 1.52
CA LEU A 233 -16.69 -14.11 0.72
C LEU A 233 -17.65 -13.28 1.58
N ALA A 234 -17.97 -13.74 2.79
CA ALA A 234 -18.79 -13.00 3.72
C ALA A 234 -18.12 -11.68 4.16
N ILE A 235 -16.81 -11.72 4.46
CA ILE A 235 -16.04 -10.52 4.80
C ILE A 235 -15.96 -9.57 3.61
N ASP A 236 -15.68 -10.09 2.40
CA ASP A 236 -15.62 -9.27 1.19
C ASP A 236 -16.91 -8.49 0.97
N ARG A 237 -18.06 -9.19 0.98
CA ARG A 237 -19.38 -8.57 0.83
C ARG A 237 -19.69 -7.54 1.92
N ALA A 238 -19.26 -7.81 3.16
CA ALA A 238 -19.45 -6.86 4.26
C ALA A 238 -18.60 -5.60 4.11
N MET A 239 -17.44 -5.68 3.43
CA MET A 239 -16.52 -4.58 3.23
C MET A 239 -16.80 -3.75 1.97
N GLN A 240 -17.46 -4.34 0.96
CA GLN A 240 -17.87 -3.64 -0.28
C GLN A 240 -18.57 -2.28 -0.06
N PRO A 241 -19.58 -2.13 0.84
CA PRO A 241 -20.23 -0.83 1.03
C PRO A 241 -19.31 0.21 1.70
N LEU A 242 -18.20 -0.21 2.31
CA LEU A 242 -17.27 0.68 3.00
C LEU A 242 -16.14 1.19 2.10
N VAL A 243 -16.05 0.72 0.84
CA VAL A 243 -14.97 1.09 -0.10
C VAL A 243 -14.84 2.61 -0.23
N ASP A 244 -15.93 3.32 -0.48
CA ASP A 244 -15.92 4.77 -0.62
C ASP A 244 -15.54 5.48 0.68
N THR A 245 -15.95 4.92 1.81
CA THR A 245 -15.60 5.45 3.14
C THR A 245 -14.10 5.29 3.41
N PHE A 246 -13.52 4.14 3.08
CA PHE A 246 -12.08 3.91 3.19
C PHE A 246 -11.30 4.82 2.24
N ASN A 247 -11.72 4.96 0.99
CA ASN A 247 -11.06 5.84 0.02
C ASN A 247 -11.04 7.30 0.50
N LEU A 248 -12.17 7.83 0.99
CA LEU A 248 -12.22 9.18 1.55
C LEU A 248 -11.33 9.30 2.80
N PHE A 249 -11.36 8.30 3.68
CA PHE A 249 -10.54 8.27 4.89
C PHE A 249 -9.05 8.31 4.56
N TYR A 250 -8.58 7.50 3.60
CA TYR A 250 -7.17 7.47 3.20
C TYR A 250 -6.73 8.82 2.62
N VAL A 251 -7.52 9.41 1.71
CA VAL A 251 -7.22 10.74 1.14
C VAL A 251 -7.13 11.82 2.23
N LEU A 252 -8.02 11.79 3.22
CA LEU A 252 -7.99 12.73 4.34
C LEU A 252 -6.75 12.51 5.23
N CYS A 253 -6.43 11.27 5.57
CA CYS A 253 -5.27 10.93 6.38
C CYS A 253 -3.96 11.28 5.69
N ASP A 254 -3.86 11.05 4.39
CA ASP A 254 -2.72 11.45 3.57
C ASP A 254 -2.49 12.95 3.59
N LEU A 255 -3.55 13.76 3.50
CA LEU A 255 -3.45 15.21 3.60
C LEU A 255 -2.91 15.64 4.98
N VAL A 256 -3.35 14.99 6.06
CA VAL A 256 -2.86 15.26 7.42
C VAL A 256 -1.38 14.86 7.55
N LEU A 257 -1.00 13.67 7.05
CA LEU A 257 0.38 13.20 7.06
C LEU A 257 1.30 14.10 6.23
N LEU A 258 0.86 14.53 5.05
CA LEU A 258 1.57 15.49 4.19
C LEU A 258 1.80 16.81 4.93
N THR A 259 0.78 17.33 5.60
CA THR A 259 0.89 18.55 6.40
C THR A 259 1.95 18.41 7.49
N PHE A 260 1.90 17.31 8.26
CA PHE A 260 2.88 17.03 9.32
C PHE A 260 4.29 16.81 8.78
N ALA A 261 4.43 16.15 7.63
CA ALA A 261 5.73 15.95 6.98
C ALA A 261 6.37 17.29 6.60
N VAL A 262 5.62 18.20 5.98
CA VAL A 262 6.14 19.52 5.58
C VAL A 262 6.50 20.36 6.80
N ILE A 263 5.67 20.34 7.85
CA ILE A 263 5.95 21.02 9.12
C ILE A 263 7.26 20.53 9.74
N LEU A 264 7.47 19.22 9.82
CA LEU A 264 8.72 18.64 10.34
C LEU A 264 9.92 18.96 9.44
N LEU A 265 9.74 18.91 8.11
CA LEU A 265 10.83 19.18 7.17
C LEU A 265 11.34 20.62 7.29
N LEU A 266 10.41 21.60 7.30
CA LEU A 266 10.73 23.03 7.38
C LEU A 266 11.16 23.45 8.80
N GLY A 267 10.51 22.88 9.81
CA GLY A 267 10.80 23.17 11.21
C GLY A 267 12.21 22.78 11.65
N PHE A 268 12.74 21.69 11.08
CA PHE A 268 14.09 21.20 11.37
C PHE A 268 15.12 21.59 10.29
N TRP A 269 14.77 22.51 9.39
CA TRP A 269 15.66 22.94 8.31
C TRP A 269 16.90 23.65 8.87
N GLY A 270 18.09 23.14 8.57
CA GLY A 270 19.37 23.75 8.96
C GLY A 270 19.97 23.29 10.31
N GLY A 271 19.27 22.47 11.11
CA GLY A 271 19.80 21.94 12.38
C GLY A 271 20.40 20.53 12.26
N GLN A 272 21.55 20.26 12.90
CA GLN A 272 22.16 18.91 12.94
C GLN A 272 21.30 17.92 13.75
N LEU A 273 20.73 18.35 14.88
CA LEU A 273 19.77 17.57 15.69
C LEU A 273 18.44 17.29 14.96
N GLY A 274 18.20 17.98 13.84
CA GLY A 274 17.02 17.83 13.00
C GLY A 274 17.14 16.74 11.92
N LEU A 275 18.30 16.09 11.77
CA LEU A 275 18.52 15.08 10.73
C LEU A 275 17.50 13.91 10.77
N PRO A 276 17.25 13.21 11.89
CA PRO A 276 16.31 12.09 11.90
C PRO A 276 14.89 12.53 11.52
N TRP A 277 14.44 13.70 12.00
CA TRP A 277 13.09 14.22 11.72
C TRP A 277 12.90 14.61 10.26
N ARG A 278 13.93 15.20 9.64
CA ARG A 278 13.91 15.50 8.20
C ARG A 278 13.85 14.21 7.38
N THR A 279 14.56 13.17 7.79
CA THR A 279 14.48 11.87 7.11
C THR A 279 13.14 11.17 7.33
N THR A 280 12.50 11.32 8.50
CA THR A 280 11.12 10.86 8.72
C THR A 280 10.15 11.61 7.81
N ALA A 281 10.28 12.94 7.70
CA ALA A 281 9.45 13.74 6.83
C ALA A 281 9.62 13.35 5.35
N GLN A 282 10.86 13.15 4.89
CA GLN A 282 11.14 12.63 3.55
C GLN A 282 10.54 11.25 3.33
N ALA A 283 10.58 10.37 4.32
CA ALA A 283 9.93 9.07 4.26
C ALA A 283 8.42 9.25 4.02
N VAL A 284 7.74 10.05 4.84
CA VAL A 284 6.29 10.30 4.71
C VAL A 284 5.93 10.94 3.36
N LEU A 285 6.78 11.83 2.82
CA LEU A 285 6.61 12.37 1.47
C LEU A 285 6.71 11.29 0.39
N CYS A 286 7.68 10.38 0.49
CA CYS A 286 7.81 9.25 -0.44
C CYS A 286 6.57 8.35 -0.37
N PHE A 287 6.08 8.06 0.84
CA PHE A 287 4.87 7.29 1.07
C PHE A 287 3.65 7.94 0.39
N TYR A 288 3.43 9.25 0.60
CA TYR A 288 2.33 10.00 -0.02
C TYR A 288 2.37 9.95 -1.55
N ILE A 289 3.55 10.16 -2.15
CA ILE A 289 3.72 10.11 -3.62
C ILE A 289 3.36 8.71 -4.14
N ALA A 290 3.80 7.67 -3.43
CA ALA A 290 3.56 6.30 -3.81
C ALA A 290 2.07 5.92 -3.71
N ASP A 291 1.37 6.35 -2.65
CA ASP A 291 -0.06 6.07 -2.47
C ASP A 291 -0.93 6.85 -3.45
N THR A 292 -0.61 8.14 -3.68
CA THR A 292 -1.27 8.97 -4.69
C THR A 292 -1.16 8.36 -6.08
N TRP A 293 0.02 7.84 -6.44
CA TRP A 293 0.22 7.16 -7.71
C TRP A 293 -0.56 5.85 -7.80
N PHE A 294 -0.54 5.04 -6.75
CA PHE A 294 -1.29 3.79 -6.68
C PHE A 294 -2.79 4.04 -6.91
N ALA A 295 -3.35 5.04 -6.22
CA ALA A 295 -4.74 5.45 -6.39
C ALA A 295 -5.02 5.96 -7.82
N TYR A 296 -4.11 6.69 -8.44
CA TYR A 296 -4.24 7.13 -9.83
C TYR A 296 -4.25 5.96 -10.81
N ALA A 297 -3.29 5.04 -10.68
CA ALA A 297 -3.09 3.93 -11.59
C ALA A 297 -4.31 2.98 -11.60
N ASN A 298 -4.85 2.68 -10.41
CA ASN A 298 -6.03 1.84 -10.25
C ASN A 298 -7.29 2.40 -10.94
N ASN A 299 -7.38 3.72 -11.13
CA ASN A 299 -8.57 4.37 -11.70
C ASN A 299 -8.46 4.70 -13.20
N ARG A 300 -7.26 4.68 -13.80
CA ARG A 300 -7.02 5.20 -15.15
C ARG A 300 -6.35 4.22 -16.11
N VAL A 301 -5.60 3.26 -15.60
CA VAL A 301 -4.87 2.31 -16.45
C VAL A 301 -5.76 1.08 -16.65
N GLN A 302 -6.31 0.92 -17.86
CA GLN A 302 -7.07 -0.28 -18.23
C GLN A 302 -6.12 -1.49 -18.20
N GLY A 303 -6.50 -2.54 -17.46
CA GLY A 303 -5.62 -3.69 -17.22
C GLY A 303 -4.54 -3.44 -16.16
N TYR A 304 -4.75 -2.49 -15.24
CA TYR A 304 -3.87 -2.32 -14.08
C TYR A 304 -3.93 -3.56 -13.17
N GLU A 305 -3.01 -4.47 -13.38
CA GLU A 305 -2.56 -5.35 -12.31
C GLU A 305 -1.71 -4.48 -11.37
N LYS A 306 -1.96 -4.55 -10.05
CA LYS A 306 -1.09 -3.90 -9.06
C LYS A 306 0.36 -4.27 -9.39
N TRP A 307 1.30 -3.38 -9.13
CA TRP A 307 2.72 -3.55 -9.45
C TRP A 307 3.19 -3.07 -10.84
N LEU A 308 2.32 -2.39 -11.60
CA LEU A 308 2.54 -2.15 -13.03
C LEU A 308 3.60 -1.10 -13.39
N LEU A 309 4.04 -0.16 -12.53
CA LEU A 309 4.88 0.97 -13.00
C LEU A 309 5.82 1.64 -11.97
N PHE A 310 6.90 2.21 -12.52
CA PHE A 310 8.08 2.92 -11.93
C PHE A 310 7.90 3.72 -10.62
N MET A 311 6.71 4.21 -10.29
CA MET A 311 6.49 5.04 -9.10
C MET A 311 6.30 4.23 -7.80
N GLU A 312 6.12 2.92 -7.88
CA GLU A 312 6.12 2.05 -6.68
C GLU A 312 7.52 1.94 -6.04
N VAL A 313 8.58 2.34 -6.76
CA VAL A 313 9.93 2.51 -6.20
C VAL A 313 9.94 3.48 -5.00
N PHE A 314 8.97 4.40 -4.92
CA PHE A 314 8.87 5.30 -3.77
C PHE A 314 8.53 4.60 -2.45
N TRP A 315 7.90 3.42 -2.46
CA TRP A 315 7.74 2.57 -1.27
C TRP A 315 9.08 2.07 -0.75
N ILE A 316 10.00 1.73 -1.65
CA ILE A 316 11.36 1.31 -1.31
C ILE A 316 12.17 2.49 -0.76
N PHE A 317 12.03 3.67 -1.36
CA PHE A 317 12.68 4.87 -0.84
C PHE A 317 12.13 5.27 0.53
N TRP A 318 10.84 5.05 0.78
CA TRP A 318 10.26 5.18 2.11
C TRP A 318 10.95 4.27 3.13
N HIS A 319 11.10 2.97 2.85
CA HIS A 319 11.83 2.06 3.74
C HIS A 319 13.26 2.50 4.00
N ARG A 320 14.00 2.87 2.94
CA ARG A 320 15.37 3.37 3.07
C ARG A 320 15.44 4.60 3.98
N ALA A 321 14.52 5.55 3.80
CA ALA A 321 14.45 6.75 4.61
C ALA A 321 14.15 6.42 6.09
N VAL A 322 13.28 5.44 6.35
CA VAL A 322 13.03 4.93 7.71
C VAL A 322 14.27 4.27 8.30
N TRP A 323 14.98 3.44 7.54
CA TRP A 323 16.19 2.75 8.03
C TRP A 323 17.29 3.74 8.39
N HIS A 324 17.47 4.78 7.55
CA HIS A 324 18.40 5.87 7.80
C HIS A 324 17.98 6.69 9.02
N CYS A 325 16.70 7.02 9.15
CA CYS A 325 16.14 7.71 10.32
C CYS A 325 16.39 6.94 11.62
N CYS A 326 16.18 5.62 11.60
CA CYS A 326 16.38 4.76 12.76
C CYS A 326 17.85 4.56 13.16
N CYS A 327 18.79 4.92 12.28
CA CYS A 327 20.23 4.69 12.48
C CYS A 327 21.05 5.98 12.58
N ALA A 328 20.46 7.13 12.23
CA ALA A 328 21.01 8.44 12.52
C ALA A 328 21.16 8.55 14.04
N ARG A 329 22.38 8.26 14.54
CA ARG A 329 22.76 8.60 15.91
C ARG A 329 22.52 10.10 16.06
N ILE A 330 21.70 10.45 17.03
CA ILE A 330 21.62 11.83 17.52
C ILE A 330 22.74 12.03 18.52
#